data_AF-A0A2V6U604-F1
#
_entry.id   AF-A0A2V6U604-F1
#
_cell.length_a   1.000
_cell.length_b   1.000
_cell.length_c   1.000
_cell.angle_alpha   90.00
_cell.angle_beta   90.00
_cell.angle_gamma   90.00
#
_symmetry.space_group_name_H-M   'P 1'
#
loop_
_entity.id
_entity.type
_entity.pdbx_description
1 polymer ?
#
loop_
_entity_poly.entity_id
_entity_poly.type
_entity_poly.pdbx_seq_one_letter_code
_entity_poly.pdbx_strand_id
1 'polypeptide(L)' 'MVIGVAHLSPILSIVFGILILVLPRLLNYLVGIYLILAGLLGLGIIR' A
#
# COMPACT_ATOMS: atom_id res chain seq x y z
N MET A 1 21.23 -24.31 3.28
CA MET A 1 19.86 -23.82 3.53
C MET A 1 19.88 -22.32 3.35
N VAL A 2 19.56 -21.85 2.14
CA VAL A 2 19.52 -20.42 1.85
C VAL A 2 18.27 -19.86 2.51
N ILE A 3 18.40 -18.81 3.32
CA ILE A 3 17.27 -18.02 3.80
C ILE A 3 16.66 -17.36 2.56
N GLY A 4 15.82 -18.09 1.82
CA GLY A 4 15.13 -17.56 0.66
C GLY A 4 14.12 -16.52 1.09
N VAL A 5 13.85 -15.55 0.22
CA VAL A 5 12.84 -14.49 0.37
C VAL A 5 11.47 -15.01 0.86
N ALA A 6 11.19 -16.30 0.67
CA ALA A 6 10.05 -17.03 1.21
C ALA A 6 9.84 -16.91 2.73
N HIS A 7 10.90 -16.80 3.55
CA HIS A 7 10.77 -16.68 5.02
C HIS A 7 10.70 -15.23 5.51
N LEU A 8 11.09 -14.26 4.69
CA LEU A 8 10.97 -12.82 5.02
C LEU A 8 9.56 -12.29 4.79
N SER A 9 8.84 -12.84 3.80
CA SER A 9 7.50 -12.37 3.42
C SER A 9 6.48 -12.35 4.58
N PRO A 10 6.36 -13.40 5.43
CA PRO A 10 5.39 -13.39 6.53
C PRO A 10 5.71 -12.34 7.59
N ILE A 11 7.00 -12.19 7.93
CA ILE A 11 7.47 -11.24 8.94
C ILE A 11 7.21 -9.81 8.48
N LEU A 12 7.52 -9.50 7.22
CA LEU A 12 7.27 -8.19 6.63
C LEU A 12 5.77 -7.85 6.61
N SER A 13 4.91 -8.80 6.24
CA SER A 13 3.45 -8.59 6.23
C SER A 13 2.91 -8.22 7.61
N ILE A 14 3.37 -8.89 8.67
CA ILE A 14 2.97 -8.58 10.06
C ILE A 14 3.49 -7.20 10.48
N VAL A 15 4.74 -6.88 10.18
CA VAL A 15 5.33 -5.56 10.50
C VAL A 15 4.57 -4.44 9.81
N PHE A 16 4.27 -4.58 8.52
CA PHE A 16 3.46 -3.62 7.77
C PHE A 16 2.02 -3.52 8.31
N GLY A 17 1.41 -4.65 8.69
CA GLY A 17 0.08 -4.68 9.30
C GLY A 17 0.02 -3.91 10.62
N ILE A 18 0.99 -4.11 11.51
CA ILE A 18 1.07 -3.38 12.78
C ILE A 18 1.37 -1.90 12.54
N LEU A 19 2.28 -1.57 11.63
CA LEU A 19 2.63 -0.19 11.28
C LEU A 19 1.40 0.59 10.79
N ILE A 20 0.56 -0.06 9.97
CA ILE A 20 -0.71 0.49 9.48
C ILE A 20 -1.70 0.74 10.62
N LEU A 21 -1.81 -0.20 11.59
CA LEU A 21 -2.70 -0.07 12.73
C LEU A 21 -2.30 1.10 13.66
N VAL A 22 -1.00 1.30 13.87
CA VAL A 22 -0.48 2.41 14.71
C VAL A 22 -0.59 3.75 14.00
N LEU A 23 -0.38 3.78 12.68
CA LEU A 23 -0.41 5.00 11.87
C LEU A 23 -1.36 4.82 10.66
N PRO A 24 -2.69 4.86 10.86
CA PRO A 24 -3.67 4.64 9.80
C PRO A 24 -3.62 5.71 8.69
N ARG A 25 -2.95 6.83 8.97
CA ARG A 25 -2.77 7.95 8.03
C ARG A 25 -2.02 7.54 6.76
N LEU A 26 -1.10 6.57 6.82
CA LEU A 26 -0.38 6.07 5.65
C LEU A 26 -1.31 5.50 4.58
N LEU A 27 -2.30 4.71 4.99
CA LEU A 27 -3.31 4.16 4.06
C LEU A 27 -4.22 5.25 3.51
N ASN A 28 -4.58 6.25 4.31
CA ASN A 28 -5.42 7.36 3.85
C ASN A 28 -4.75 8.15 2.73
N TYR A 29 -3.45 8.40 2.81
CA TYR A 29 -2.72 9.07 1.73
C TYR A 29 -2.66 8.22 0.45
N LEU A 30 -2.36 6.93 0.57
CA LEU A 30 -2.33 6.00 -0.57
C LEU A 30 -3.69 5.91 -1.27
N VAL A 31 -4.76 5.71 -0.49
CA VAL A 31 -6.13 5.61 -1.01
C VAL A 31 -6.58 6.94 -1.61
N GLY A 32 -6.27 8.07 -0.95
CA GLY A 32 -6.61 9.40 -1.45
C GLY A 32 -5.96 9.69 -2.81
N ILE A 33 -4.66 9.42 -2.94
CA ILE A 33 -3.94 9.56 -4.22
C ILE A 33 -4.54 8.63 -5.28
N TYR A 34 -4.81 7.36 -4.93
CA TYR A 34 -5.42 6.41 -5.84
C TYR A 34 -6.78 6.90 -6.36
N LEU A 35 -7.66 7.40 -5.48
CA LEU A 35 -8.97 7.91 -5.86
C LEU A 35 -8.88 9.18 -6.71
N ILE A 36 -7.93 10.07 -6.43
CA ILE A 36 -7.68 11.26 -7.25
C ILE A 36 -7.23 10.86 -8.66
N LEU A 37 -6.28 9.94 -8.77
CA LEU A 37 -5.77 9.45 -10.05
C LEU A 37 -6.86 8.70 -10.83
N ALA A 38 -7.57 7.79 -10.18
CA ALA A 38 -8.68 7.06 -10.79
C ALA A 38 -9.81 8.01 -11.22
N GLY A 39 -10.11 9.04 -10.43
CA GLY A 39 -11.05 10.10 -10.79
C GLY A 39 -10.59 10.91 -12.00
N LEU A 40 -9.33 11.33 -12.06
CA LEU A 40 -8.76 12.03 -13.22
C LEU A 40 -8.80 11.18 -14.50
N LEU A 41 -8.47 9.88 -14.38
CA LEU A 41 -8.54 8.93 -15.48
C LEU A 41 -9.99 8.70 -15.94
N GLY A 42 -10.92 8.51 -15.01
CA GLY A 42 -12.34 8.32 -15.30
C GLY A 42 -13.03 9.55 -15.89
N LEU A 43 -12.57 10.75 -15.55
CA LEU A 43 -13.04 12.01 -16.14
C LEU A 43 -12.45 12.28 -17.54
N GLY A 44 -11.56 11.42 -18.04
CA GLY A 44 -10.92 11.61 -19.36
C GLY A 44 -10.02 12.85 -19.44
N ILE A 45 -9.62 13.40 -18.28
CA ILE A 45 -8.71 14.54 -18.17
C ILE A 45 -7.31 14.14 -18.63
N ILE A 46 -6.95 12.88 -18.39
CA ILE A 46 -5.72 12.24 -18.83
C ILE A 46 -6.08 11.37 -20.03
N ARG A 47 -5.77 11.85 -21.22
CA ARG A 47 -5.85 11.12 -22.49
C ARG A 47 -4.46 10.93 -23.05
#